data_AF-A0A554R1L2-F1
#
_entry.id   AF-A0A554R1L2-F1
#
_cell.length_a   1.000
_cell.length_b   1.000
_cell.length_c   1.000
_cell.angle_alpha   90.00
_cell.angle_beta   90.00
_cell.angle_gamma   90.00
#
_symmetry.space_group_name_H-M   'P 1'
#
loop_
_entity.id
_entity.type
_entity.pdbx_description
1 polymer ?
#
loop_
_entity_poly.entity_id
_entity_poly.type
_entity_poly.pdbx_seq_one_letter_code
_entity_poly.pdbx_strand_id
1 'polypeptide(L)'
;MSGVRIVSLIMGLMSVLVGVTYWGPTHWVRRPLPPGQETLVVIIESIGPVWPVIFTVTGVLLVMSALFNRYPVAAHVVGIFAWMFYGSAILAGSILAEPPAPIVTGLISISIAGIHFGMTRAHQEVGE
;
A
#
# COMPACT_ATOMS: atom_id res chain seq x y z
N MET A 1 22.42 -9.58 -5.52
CA MET A 1 21.01 -9.74 -5.10
C MET A 1 20.29 -10.53 -6.18
N SER A 2 19.42 -11.46 -5.81
CA SER A 2 18.56 -12.18 -6.76
C SER A 2 17.54 -11.22 -7.39
N GLY A 3 16.97 -11.61 -8.53
CA GLY A 3 15.94 -10.81 -9.21
C GLY A 3 14.73 -10.53 -8.31
N VAL A 4 14.30 -11.54 -7.54
CA VAL A 4 13.19 -11.39 -6.59
C VAL A 4 13.50 -10.33 -5.53
N ARG A 5 14.72 -10.31 -4.96
CA ARG A 5 15.14 -9.29 -3.99
C ARG A 5 15.20 -7.88 -4.57
N ILE A 6 15.59 -7.74 -5.84
CA ILE A 6 15.59 -6.43 -6.52
C ILE A 6 14.15 -5.92 -6.64
N VAL A 7 13.20 -6.78 -7.04
CA VAL A 7 11.78 -6.42 -7.12
C VAL A 7 11.24 -6.06 -5.74
N SER A 8 11.54 -6.83 -4.70
CA SER A 8 11.12 -6.52 -3.32
C SER A 8 11.69 -5.18 -2.83
N LEU A 9 12.94 -4.87 -3.18
CA LEU A 9 13.55 -3.57 -2.85
C LEU A 9 12.79 -2.44 -3.55
N ILE A 10 12.48 -2.57 -4.84
CA ILE A 10 11.71 -1.56 -5.60
C ILE A 10 10.33 -1.38 -4.98
N MET A 11 9.60 -2.46 -4.71
CA MET A 11 8.27 -2.40 -4.08
C MET A 11 8.33 -1.77 -2.68
N GLY A 12 9.39 -2.06 -1.92
CA GLY A 12 9.64 -1.46 -0.62
C GLY A 12 9.86 0.05 -0.72
N LEU A 13 10.75 0.49 -1.62
CA LEU A 13 11.01 1.91 -1.86
C LEU A 13 9.75 2.65 -2.35
N MET A 14 8.98 2.04 -3.26
CA MET A 14 7.69 2.60 -3.68
C MET A 14 6.73 2.79 -2.50
N SER A 15 6.63 1.80 -1.61
CA SER A 15 5.78 1.92 -0.41
C SER A 15 6.28 3.03 0.51
N VAL A 16 7.60 3.17 0.72
CA VAL A 16 8.16 4.29 1.50
C VAL A 16 7.81 5.63 0.85
N LEU A 17 7.97 5.77 -0.47
CA LEU A 17 7.65 7.01 -1.19
C LEU A 17 6.16 7.38 -1.05
N VAL A 18 5.26 6.40 -1.14
CA VAL A 18 3.83 6.62 -0.90
C VAL A 18 3.61 7.09 0.54
N GLY A 19 4.22 6.42 1.53
CA GLY A 19 4.14 6.82 2.94
C GLY A 19 4.65 8.25 3.18
N VAL A 20 5.77 8.63 2.56
CA VAL A 20 6.31 10.00 2.61
C VAL A 20 5.36 11.01 1.98
N THR A 21 4.74 10.67 0.86
CA THR A 21 3.79 11.55 0.17
C THR A 21 2.57 11.87 1.05
N TYR A 22 2.13 10.90 1.87
CA TYR A 22 1.04 11.10 2.85
C TYR A 22 1.37 12.09 3.97
N TRP A 23 2.65 12.36 4.24
CA TRP A 23 3.07 13.41 5.18
C TRP A 23 3.08 14.81 4.55
N GLY A 24 2.93 14.89 3.22
CA GLY A 24 2.87 16.15 2.51
C GLY A 24 1.49 16.82 2.57
N PRO A 25 1.29 17.87 1.75
CA PRO A 25 0.01 18.50 1.55
C PRO A 25 -1.10 17.51 1.19
N THR A 26 -2.27 17.64 1.83
CA THR A 26 -3.40 16.71 1.68
C THR A 26 -3.88 16.57 0.23
N HIS A 27 -3.75 17.61 -0.59
CA HIS A 27 -4.16 17.61 -1.99
C HIS A 27 -3.25 16.76 -2.90
N TRP A 28 -2.11 16.26 -2.42
CA TRP A 28 -1.29 15.29 -3.16
C TRP A 28 -1.91 13.90 -3.21
N VAL A 29 -2.61 13.54 -2.13
CA VAL A 29 -3.16 12.19 -1.92
C VAL A 29 -4.68 12.15 -1.88
N ARG A 30 -5.33 13.32 -1.83
CA ARG A 30 -6.80 13.44 -1.77
C ARG A 30 -7.30 14.40 -2.83
N ARG A 31 -8.46 14.06 -3.40
CA ARG A 31 -9.31 15.05 -4.05
C ARG A 31 -10.12 15.81 -2.99
N PRO A 32 -10.48 17.08 -3.23
CA PRO A 32 -11.49 17.76 -2.44
C PRO A 32 -12.80 16.96 -2.47
N LEU A 33 -13.40 16.73 -1.30
CA LEU A 33 -14.72 16.11 -1.20
C LEU A 33 -15.80 17.21 -1.19
N PRO A 34 -16.99 16.95 -1.78
CA PRO A 34 -18.14 17.81 -1.60
C PRO A 34 -18.46 18.00 -0.11
N PRO A 35 -19.00 19.16 0.31
CA PRO A 35 -19.43 19.37 1.69
C PRO A 35 -20.41 18.29 2.15
N GLY A 36 -20.20 17.75 3.36
CA GLY A 36 -21.08 16.73 3.95
C GLY A 36 -20.78 15.28 3.54
N GLN A 37 -19.71 15.03 2.79
CA GLN A 37 -19.27 13.67 2.46
C GLN A 37 -17.96 13.30 3.14
N GLU A 38 -18.03 12.30 4.02
CA GLU A 38 -16.86 11.62 4.56
C GLU A 38 -16.65 10.32 3.80
N THR A 39 -15.47 10.13 3.21
CA THR A 39 -15.10 8.83 2.65
C THR A 39 -14.56 7.93 3.75
N LEU A 40 -14.64 6.61 3.53
CA LEU A 40 -14.06 5.64 4.46
C LEU A 40 -12.57 5.91 4.73
N VAL A 41 -11.84 6.44 3.74
CA VAL A 41 -10.45 6.88 3.86
C VAL A 41 -10.31 8.01 4.90
N VAL A 42 -11.19 9.01 4.86
CA VAL A 42 -11.19 10.13 5.82
C VAL A 42 -11.57 9.66 7.22
N ILE A 43 -12.54 8.74 7.32
CA ILE A 43 -12.92 8.13 8.62
C ILE A 43 -11.72 7.40 9.23
N ILE A 44 -10.99 6.61 8.44
CA ILE A 44 -9.79 5.91 8.93
C ILE A 44 -8.70 6.90 9.35
N GLU A 45 -8.54 8.00 8.63
CA GLU A 45 -7.58 9.07 8.97
C GLU A 45 -7.92 9.80 10.26
N SER A 46 -9.20 9.83 10.67
CA SER A 46 -9.60 10.41 11.96
C SER A 46 -9.03 9.64 13.17
N ILE A 47 -8.65 8.37 12.99
CA ILE A 47 -8.04 7.52 14.02
C ILE A 47 -6.57 7.89 14.23
N GLY A 48 -5.92 8.46 13.21
CA GLY A 48 -4.51 8.85 13.24
C GLY A 48 -3.84 8.75 11.86
N PRO A 49 -2.50 8.86 11.81
CA PRO A 49 -1.72 8.82 10.57
C PRO A 49 -1.59 7.38 10.02
N VAL A 50 -2.71 6.68 9.84
CA VAL A 50 -2.78 5.25 9.50
C VAL A 50 -2.06 4.94 8.19
N TRP A 51 -2.38 5.65 7.11
CA TRP A 51 -1.79 5.42 5.79
C TRP A 51 -0.28 5.65 5.74
N PRO A 52 0.27 6.81 6.16
CA PRO A 52 1.71 7.01 6.13
C PRO A 52 2.44 5.96 6.98
N VAL A 53 1.91 5.60 8.15
CA VAL A 53 2.53 4.58 9.01
C VAL A 53 2.51 3.21 8.33
N ILE A 54 1.37 2.75 7.82
CA ILE A 54 1.25 1.44 7.17
C ILE A 54 2.20 1.33 5.97
N PHE A 55 2.25 2.36 5.11
CA PHE A 55 3.09 2.33 3.92
C PHE A 55 4.58 2.42 4.25
N THR A 56 4.97 3.28 5.18
CA THR A 56 6.37 3.38 5.60
C THR A 56 6.84 2.10 6.28
N VAL A 57 6.05 1.51 7.20
CA VAL A 57 6.42 0.26 7.87
C VAL A 57 6.53 -0.89 6.85
N THR A 58 5.54 -1.03 5.97
CA THR A 58 5.57 -2.04 4.89
C THR A 58 6.82 -1.88 4.03
N GLY A 59 7.11 -0.65 3.61
CA GLY A 59 8.27 -0.33 2.79
C GLY A 59 9.60 -0.64 3.48
N VAL A 60 9.75 -0.24 4.74
CA VAL A 60 10.95 -0.52 5.54
C VAL A 60 11.14 -2.03 5.72
N LEU A 61 10.08 -2.79 6.04
CA LEU A 61 10.17 -4.25 6.17
C LEU A 61 10.66 -4.91 4.88
N LEU A 62 10.14 -4.48 3.72
CA LEU A 62 10.57 -5.01 2.42
C LEU A 62 12.01 -4.64 2.08
N VAL A 63 12.40 -3.37 2.30
CA VAL A 63 13.79 -2.91 2.08
C VAL A 63 14.75 -3.69 2.97
N MET A 64 14.46 -3.79 4.27
CA MET A 64 15.30 -4.52 5.23
C MET A 64 15.36 -6.01 4.86
N SER A 65 14.23 -6.63 4.56
CA SER A 65 14.21 -8.03 4.10
C SER A 65 15.06 -8.23 2.84
N ALA A 66 14.94 -7.35 1.85
CA ALA A 66 15.70 -7.43 0.61
C ALA A 66 17.21 -7.23 0.82
N LEU A 67 17.61 -6.32 1.71
CA LEU A 67 19.02 -6.05 2.02
C LEU A 67 19.65 -7.18 2.84
N PHE A 68 18.98 -7.63 3.91
CA PHE A 68 19.50 -8.61 4.85
C PHE A 68 19.18 -10.06 4.51
N ASN A 69 18.36 -10.30 3.47
CA ASN A 69 17.89 -11.63 3.08
C ASN A 69 17.21 -12.38 4.23
N ARG A 70 16.26 -11.71 4.90
CA ARG A 70 15.57 -12.26 6.07
C ARG A 70 14.09 -12.00 6.02
N TYR A 71 13.32 -13.08 6.12
CA TYR A 71 11.86 -13.08 6.20
C TYR A 71 11.13 -12.38 5.03
N PRO A 72 11.53 -12.61 3.75
CA PRO A 72 10.89 -11.97 2.61
C PRO A 72 9.40 -12.30 2.51
N VAL A 73 9.03 -13.55 2.76
CA VAL A 73 7.62 -13.97 2.76
C VAL A 73 6.80 -13.16 3.78
N ALA A 74 7.30 -12.99 5.00
CA ALA A 74 6.59 -12.23 6.04
C ALA A 74 6.44 -10.74 5.67
N ALA A 75 7.50 -10.12 5.13
CA ALA A 75 7.45 -8.74 4.67
C ALA A 75 6.43 -8.55 3.53
N HIS A 76 6.36 -9.49 2.58
CA HIS A 76 5.36 -9.46 1.52
C HIS A 76 3.94 -9.72 2.03
N VAL A 77 3.74 -10.57 3.05
CA VAL A 77 2.43 -10.76 3.69
C VAL A 77 1.90 -9.46 4.29
N VAL A 78 2.76 -8.68 4.98
CA VAL A 78 2.38 -7.34 5.45
C VAL A 78 1.98 -6.45 4.27
N GLY A 79 2.72 -6.50 3.16
CA GLY A 79 2.38 -5.81 1.93
C GLY A 79 1.02 -6.19 1.35
N ILE A 80 0.66 -7.48 1.34
CA ILE A 80 -0.67 -7.94 0.89
C ILE A 80 -1.76 -7.22 1.70
N PHE A 81 -1.68 -7.27 3.03
CA PHE A 81 -2.70 -6.67 3.88
C PHE A 81 -2.74 -5.15 3.77
N ALA A 82 -1.58 -4.49 3.75
CA ALA A 82 -1.49 -3.03 3.62
C ALA A 82 -2.16 -2.53 2.33
N TRP A 83 -1.77 -3.09 1.18
CA TRP A 83 -2.26 -2.67 -0.12
C TRP A 83 -3.71 -3.11 -0.38
N MET A 84 -4.11 -4.29 0.11
CA MET A 84 -5.51 -4.74 0.04
C MET A 84 -6.40 -3.84 0.88
N PHE A 85 -6.04 -3.58 2.14
CA PHE A 85 -6.82 -2.73 3.03
C PHE A 85 -6.99 -1.32 2.47
N TYR A 86 -5.90 -0.72 1.99
CA TYR A 86 -5.94 0.58 1.35
C TYR A 86 -6.80 0.59 0.07
N GLY A 87 -6.61 -0.39 -0.81
CA GLY A 87 -7.37 -0.50 -2.05
C GLY A 87 -8.87 -0.69 -1.81
N SER A 88 -9.24 -1.56 -0.86
CA SER A 88 -10.64 -1.75 -0.44
C SER A 88 -11.24 -0.49 0.17
N ALA A 89 -10.48 0.25 1.00
CA ALA A 89 -10.96 1.50 1.58
C ALA A 89 -11.25 2.56 0.51
N ILE A 90 -10.38 2.67 -0.50
CA ILE A 90 -10.62 3.54 -1.66
C ILE A 90 -11.84 3.08 -2.43
N LEU A 91 -11.94 1.80 -2.81
CA LEU A 91 -13.06 1.32 -3.62
C LEU A 91 -14.40 1.52 -2.94
N ALA A 92 -14.49 1.15 -1.66
CA ALA A 92 -15.70 1.37 -0.87
C ALA A 92 -16.04 2.86 -0.79
N GLY A 93 -15.06 3.71 -0.45
CA GLY A 93 -15.27 5.16 -0.37
C GLY A 93 -15.64 5.79 -1.72
N SER A 94 -15.09 5.31 -2.82
CA SER A 94 -15.34 5.83 -4.17
C SER A 94 -16.71 5.43 -4.72
N ILE A 95 -17.14 4.19 -4.47
CA ILE A 95 -18.44 3.66 -4.92
C ILE A 95 -19.59 4.28 -4.13
N LEU A 96 -19.38 4.53 -2.83
CA LEU A 96 -20.42 5.07 -1.94
C LEU A 96 -20.51 6.60 -1.95
N ALA A 97 -19.59 7.30 -2.63
CA ALA A 97 -19.62 8.75 -2.75
C ALA A 97 -20.66 9.23 -3.76
N GLU A 98 -21.24 10.41 -3.52
CA GLU A 98 -22.19 11.07 -4.44
C GLU A 98 -21.72 12.49 -4.82
N PRO A 99 -21.17 12.72 -6.03
CA PRO A 99 -21.07 11.77 -7.13
C PRO A 99 -19.95 10.73 -6.93
N PRO A 100 -20.06 9.54 -7.56
CA PRO A 100 -19.05 8.50 -7.49
C PRO A 100 -17.65 9.03 -7.80
N ALA A 101 -16.66 8.56 -7.05
CA ALA A 101 -15.27 8.92 -7.26
C ALA A 101 -14.56 7.97 -8.24
N PRO A 102 -13.45 8.40 -8.86
CA PRO A 102 -12.58 7.48 -9.59
C PRO A 102 -12.15 6.28 -8.73
N ILE A 103 -12.28 5.08 -9.30
CA ILE A 103 -11.95 3.80 -8.64
C ILE A 103 -10.55 3.26 -9.00
N VAL A 104 -9.87 3.90 -9.96
CA VAL A 104 -8.63 3.42 -10.57
C VAL A 104 -7.55 3.15 -9.53
N THR A 105 -7.30 4.08 -8.60
CA THR A 105 -6.29 3.90 -7.54
C THR A 105 -6.60 2.73 -6.62
N GLY A 106 -7.89 2.48 -6.33
CA GLY A 106 -8.32 1.34 -5.54
C GLY A 106 -8.02 0.02 -6.24
N LEU A 107 -8.34 -0.08 -7.54
CA LEU A 107 -8.04 -1.26 -8.36
C LEU A 107 -6.53 -1.53 -8.52
N ILE A 108 -5.74 -0.46 -8.71
CA ILE A 108 -4.27 -0.57 -8.77
C ILE A 108 -3.73 -1.09 -7.45
N SER A 109 -4.23 -0.57 -6.31
CA SER A 109 -3.77 -0.99 -4.98
C SER A 109 -4.07 -2.47 -4.70
N ILE A 110 -5.26 -2.95 -5.07
CA ILE A 110 -5.60 -4.38 -4.97
C ILE A 110 -4.71 -5.23 -5.89
N SER A 111 -4.43 -4.76 -7.10
CA SER A 111 -3.49 -5.44 -8.01
C SER A 111 -2.08 -5.54 -7.42
N ILE A 112 -1.59 -4.49 -6.75
CA ILE A 112 -0.29 -4.50 -6.06
C ILE A 112 -0.29 -5.53 -4.92
N ALA A 113 -1.39 -5.68 -4.17
CA ALA A 113 -1.51 -6.76 -3.19
C ALA A 113 -1.38 -8.15 -3.85
N GLY A 114 -1.94 -8.32 -5.05
CA GLY A 114 -1.73 -9.52 -5.87
C GLY A 114 -0.26 -9.74 -6.27
N ILE A 115 0.48 -8.68 -6.60
CA ILE A 115 1.92 -8.76 -6.86
C ILE A 115 2.67 -9.20 -5.59
N HIS A 116 2.33 -8.65 -4.41
CA HIS A 116 2.93 -9.12 -3.15
C HIS A 116 2.68 -10.61 -2.94
N PHE A 117 1.46 -11.10 -3.20
CA PHE A 117 1.16 -12.54 -3.14
C PHE A 117 2.05 -13.34 -4.12
N GLY A 118 2.16 -12.92 -5.38
CA GLY A 118 3.06 -13.56 -6.35
C GLY A 118 4.51 -13.60 -5.88
N MET A 119 5.00 -12.51 -5.26
CA MET A 119 6.35 -12.44 -4.72
C MET A 119 6.57 -13.36 -3.51
N THR A 120 5.54 -13.63 -2.69
CA THR A 120 5.68 -14.66 -1.64
C THR A 120 6.00 -16.02 -2.23
N ARG A 121 5.35 -16.39 -3.35
CA ARG A 121 5.62 -17.64 -4.08
C ARG A 121 7.01 -17.62 -4.70
N ALA A 122 7.38 -16.53 -5.35
CA ALA A 122 8.68 -16.40 -6.01
C ALA A 122 9.85 -16.56 -5.02
N HIS A 123 9.77 -15.97 -3.82
CA HIS A 123 10.79 -16.17 -2.79
C HIS A 123 10.86 -17.62 -2.28
N GLN A 124 9.71 -18.26 -2.06
CA GLN A 124 9.66 -19.67 -1.67
C GLN A 124 10.29 -20.60 -2.72
N GLU A 125 10.07 -20.33 -4.02
CA GLU A 125 10.63 -21.13 -5.11
C GLU A 125 12.15 -21.01 -5.23
N VAL A 126 12.71 -19.82 -4.95
CA VAL A 126 14.18 -19.64 -4.96
C VAL A 126 14.85 -20.00 -3.63
N GLY A 127 14.08 -20.46 -2.64
CA GLY A 127 14.58 -20.88 -1.33
C GLY A 127 15.00 -19.71 -0.43
N GLU A 128 14.36 -18.54 -0.57
CA GLU A 128 14.60 -17.32 0.22
C GLU A 128 13.49 -17.02 1.25
#